data_AF-A0A1B7N6E3-F1
#
_entry.id   AF-A0A1B7N6E3-F1
#
_cell.length_a   1.000
_cell.length_b   1.000
_cell.length_c   1.000
_cell.angle_alpha   90.00
_cell.angle_beta   90.00
_cell.angle_gamma   90.00
#
_symmetry.space_group_name_H-M   'P 1'
#
loop_
_entity.id
_entity.type
_entity.pdbx_description
1 polymer ?
#
loop_
_entity_poly.entity_id
_entity_poly.type
_entity_poly.pdbx_seq_one_letter_code
_entity_poly.pdbx_strand_id
1 'polypeptide(L)'
;MMHNVINKSLPATILILEYSFFLSEQGTEESAKIMELAAIEYERSGTLAAVQKAMEDLSQDHGDDEELCKMIIDIILHNRMSKVIKE
;
A
#
# COMPACT_ATOMS: atom_id res chain seq x y z
N MET A 1 12.26 -14.04 -11.54
CA MET A 1 11.02 -13.38 -12.03
C MET A 1 9.95 -13.26 -10.93
N MET A 2 9.64 -14.32 -10.16
CA MET A 2 8.65 -14.28 -9.06
C MET A 2 8.96 -13.28 -7.92
N HIS A 3 10.22 -13.17 -7.48
CA HIS A 3 10.62 -12.19 -6.44
C HIS A 3 10.26 -10.75 -6.81
N ASN A 4 10.41 -10.40 -8.08
CA ASN A 4 10.15 -9.03 -8.57
C ASN A 4 8.64 -8.71 -8.62
N VAL A 5 7.78 -9.73 -8.74
CA VAL A 5 6.32 -9.54 -8.73
C VAL A 5 5.81 -9.38 -7.29
N ILE A 6 6.33 -10.18 -6.35
CA ILE A 6 5.97 -10.11 -4.92
C ILE A 6 6.39 -8.77 -4.31
N ASN A 7 7.60 -8.30 -4.62
CA ASN A 7 8.09 -7.02 -4.10
C ASN A 7 7.27 -5.81 -4.62
N LYS A 8 6.71 -5.91 -5.83
CA LYS A 8 5.90 -4.86 -6.44
C LYS A 8 4.48 -4.75 -5.88
N SER A 9 3.89 -5.88 -5.48
CA SER A 9 2.52 -5.90 -4.94
C SER A 9 2.47 -5.73 -3.41
N LEU A 10 3.60 -5.86 -2.73
CA LEU A 10 3.70 -5.77 -1.27
C LEU A 10 3.20 -4.41 -0.71
N PRO A 11 3.60 -3.24 -1.25
CA PRO A 11 3.11 -1.96 -0.73
C PRO A 11 1.60 -1.82 -0.88
N ALA A 12 1.06 -2.19 -2.05
CA ALA A 12 -0.37 -2.14 -2.33
C ALA A 12 -1.17 -3.05 -1.37
N THR A 13 -0.68 -4.27 -1.14
CA THR A 13 -1.31 -5.23 -0.23
C THR A 13 -1.37 -4.69 1.20
N ILE A 14 -0.25 -4.15 1.70
CA ILE A 14 -0.18 -3.62 3.07
C ILE A 14 -1.14 -2.44 3.24
N LEU A 15 -1.18 -1.54 2.27
CA LEU A 15 -2.05 -0.37 2.33
C LEU A 15 -3.53 -0.77 2.26
N ILE A 16 -3.92 -1.68 1.37
CA ILE A 16 -5.30 -2.21 1.31
C ILE A 16 -5.71 -2.89 2.62
N LEU A 17 -4.80 -3.64 3.26
CA LEU A 17 -5.06 -4.24 4.58
C LEU A 17 -5.26 -3.17 5.65
N GLU A 18 -4.46 -2.10 5.64
CA GLU A 18 -4.65 -0.98 6.56
C GLU A 18 -5.99 -0.27 6.33
N TYR A 19 -6.37 -0.01 5.08
CA TYR A 19 -7.70 0.52 4.74
C TYR A 19 -8.83 -0.40 5.26
N SER A 20 -8.68 -1.71 5.06
CA SER A 20 -9.65 -2.70 5.54
C SER A 20 -9.81 -2.66 7.06
N PHE A 21 -8.70 -2.56 7.79
CA PHE A 21 -8.72 -2.44 9.25
C PHE A 21 -9.50 -1.21 9.71
N PHE A 22 -9.16 -0.02 9.19
CA PHE A 22 -9.85 1.22 9.60
C PHE A 22 -11.30 1.29 9.18
N LEU A 23 -11.68 0.68 8.05
CA LEU A 23 -13.08 0.56 7.65
C LEU A 23 -13.85 -0.40 8.57
N SER A 24 -13.22 -1.48 9.02
CA SER A 24 -13.83 -2.42 9.97
C SER A 24 -14.13 -1.80 11.34
N GLU A 25 -13.32 -0.85 11.77
CA GLU A 25 -13.56 -0.08 13.01
C GLU A 25 -14.76 0.89 12.89
N GLN A 26 -15.19 1.23 11.67
CA GLN A 26 -16.23 2.25 11.41
C GLN A 26 -17.63 1.67 11.19
N GLY A 27 -17.79 0.34 11.06
CA GLY A 27 -19.11 -0.22 10.74
C GLY A 27 -19.21 -1.74 10.88
N THR A 28 -20.43 -2.26 10.71
CA THR A 28 -20.77 -3.69 10.82
C THR A 28 -20.83 -4.40 9.46
N GLU A 29 -20.03 -3.96 8.49
CA GLU A 29 -20.01 -4.61 7.18
C GLU A 29 -19.32 -5.98 7.24
N GLU A 30 -19.72 -6.89 6.35
CA GLU A 30 -19.08 -8.20 6.21
C GLU A 30 -17.65 -8.04 5.68
N SER A 31 -16.74 -8.91 6.12
CA SER A 31 -15.29 -8.81 5.82
C SER A 31 -14.96 -8.72 4.33
N ALA A 32 -15.69 -9.45 3.48
CA ALA A 32 -15.50 -9.41 2.03
C ALA A 32 -15.83 -8.03 1.44
N LYS A 33 -16.88 -7.39 1.96
CA LYS A 33 -17.30 -6.06 1.51
C LYS A 33 -16.34 -4.97 2.00
N ILE A 34 -15.80 -5.13 3.20
CA ILE A 34 -14.75 -4.25 3.75
C ILE A 34 -13.50 -4.28 2.86
N MET A 35 -13.07 -5.47 2.43
CA MET A 35 -11.91 -5.59 1.53
C MET A 35 -12.16 -4.93 0.16
N GLU A 36 -13.36 -5.09 -0.41
CA GLU A 36 -13.73 -4.44 -1.67
C GLU A 36 -13.71 -2.91 -1.53
N LEU A 37 -14.30 -2.38 -0.46
CA LEU A 37 -14.28 -0.94 -0.16
C LEU A 37 -12.86 -0.42 0.08
N ALA A 38 -12.02 -1.19 0.75
CA ALA A 38 -10.62 -0.83 0.98
C ALA A 38 -9.82 -0.75 -0.31
N ALA A 39 -10.04 -1.68 -1.24
CA ALA A 39 -9.40 -1.65 -2.56
C ALA A 39 -9.85 -0.43 -3.36
N ILE A 40 -11.15 -0.12 -3.36
CA ILE A 40 -11.70 1.07 -4.01
C ILE A 40 -11.10 2.35 -3.41
N GLU A 41 -10.98 2.44 -2.09
CA GLU A 41 -10.40 3.62 -1.45
C GLU A 41 -8.90 3.75 -1.72
N TYR A 42 -8.17 2.65 -1.75
CA TYR A 42 -6.76 2.63 -2.16
C TYR A 42 -6.57 3.17 -3.58
N GLU A 43 -7.42 2.77 -4.54
CA GLU A 43 -7.41 3.29 -5.91
C GLU A 43 -7.79 4.78 -5.95
N ARG A 44 -8.83 5.18 -5.20
CA ARG A 44 -9.36 6.55 -5.20
C ARG A 44 -8.44 7.57 -4.50
N SER A 45 -7.69 7.15 -3.49
CA SER A 45 -6.86 8.03 -2.65
C SER A 45 -5.64 8.63 -3.36
N GLY A 46 -5.38 8.25 -4.62
CA GLY A 46 -4.16 8.61 -5.35
C GLY A 46 -2.92 7.85 -4.86
N THR A 47 -3.06 7.05 -3.80
CA THR A 47 -2.02 6.18 -3.26
C THR A 47 -1.54 5.18 -4.31
N LEU A 48 -2.44 4.62 -5.13
CA LEU A 48 -2.07 3.73 -6.23
C LEU A 48 -1.04 4.38 -7.18
N ALA A 49 -1.27 5.63 -7.60
CA ALA A 49 -0.38 6.33 -8.51
C ALA A 49 0.99 6.60 -7.86
N ALA A 50 1.01 6.94 -6.56
CA ALA A 50 2.24 7.12 -5.80
C ALA A 50 3.04 5.81 -5.68
N VAL A 51 2.37 4.69 -5.41
CA VAL A 51 2.98 3.35 -5.33
C VAL A 51 3.50 2.93 -6.71
N GLN A 52 2.72 3.10 -7.78
CA GLN A 52 3.13 2.75 -9.15
C GLN A 52 4.38 3.53 -9.58
N LYS A 53 4.38 4.86 -9.39
CA LYS A 53 5.53 5.69 -9.71
C LYS A 53 6.77 5.26 -8.93
N ALA A 54 6.62 5.05 -7.63
CA ALA A 54 7.74 4.62 -6.79
C ALA A 54 8.28 3.23 -7.19
N MET A 55 7.41 2.31 -7.66
CA MET A 55 7.82 1.01 -8.20
C MET A 55 8.50 1.09 -9.58
N GLU A 56 8.10 2.04 -10.41
CA GLU A 56 8.78 2.32 -11.68
C GLU A 56 10.19 2.86 -11.45
N ASP A 57 10.33 3.85 -10.56
CA ASP A 57 11.63 4.41 -10.13
C ASP A 57 12.54 3.28 -9.59
N LEU A 58 11.98 2.38 -8.79
CA LEU A 58 12.67 1.20 -8.25
C LEU A 58 13.09 0.18 -9.30
N SER A 59 12.32 0.04 -10.38
CA SER A 59 12.63 -0.94 -11.44
C SER A 59 13.78 -0.48 -12.35
N GLN A 60 14.09 0.82 -12.32
CA GLN A 60 15.21 1.41 -13.03
C GLN A 60 16.49 1.44 -12.19
N ASP A 61 16.36 1.34 -10.87
CA ASP A 61 17.48 1.28 -9.95
C ASP A 61 17.94 -0.18 -9.74
N HIS A 62 19.22 -0.45 -9.95
CA HIS A 62 19.83 -1.77 -9.69
C HIS A 62 20.27 -1.90 -8.22
N GLY A 63 19.53 -1.26 -7.31
CA GLY A 63 19.85 -1.16 -5.89
C GLY A 63 19.85 -2.50 -5.17
N ASP A 64 20.64 -2.57 -4.10
CA ASP A 64 20.72 -3.72 -3.19
C ASP A 64 19.34 -4.00 -2.54
N ASP A 65 19.09 -5.24 -2.13
CA ASP A 65 17.82 -5.67 -1.50
C ASP A 65 17.48 -4.80 -0.26
N GLU A 66 18.49 -4.25 0.42
CA GLU A 66 18.33 -3.32 1.55
C GLU A 66 17.73 -1.98 1.12
N GLU A 67 18.15 -1.42 -0.03
CA GLU A 67 17.62 -0.17 -0.58
C GLU A 67 16.19 -0.35 -1.05
N LEU A 68 15.90 -1.49 -1.68
CA LEU A 68 14.54 -1.89 -2.03
C LEU A 68 13.63 -1.99 -0.79
N CYS A 69 14.11 -2.61 0.29
CA CYS A 69 13.36 -2.70 1.53
C CYS A 69 13.08 -1.32 2.14
N LYS A 70 14.08 -0.43 2.18
CA LYS A 70 13.93 0.95 2.67
C LYS A 70 12.90 1.73 1.87
N MET A 71 12.98 1.66 0.53
CA MET A 71 12.01 2.34 -0.34
C MET A 71 10.59 1.79 -0.18
N ILE A 72 10.40 0.47 -0.08
CA ILE A 72 9.08 -0.13 0.20
C ILE A 72 8.51 0.40 1.52
N ILE A 73 9.33 0.47 2.57
CA ILE A 73 8.93 1.00 3.88
C ILE A 73 8.53 2.48 3.74
N ASP A 74 9.33 3.30 3.07
CA ASP A 74 9.05 4.72 2.88
C ASP A 74 7.73 4.95 2.12
N ILE A 75 7.45 4.15 1.10
CA ILE A 75 6.18 4.20 0.36
C ILE A 75 5.00 3.92 1.29
N ILE A 76 5.09 2.86 2.11
CA ILE A 76 4.04 2.50 3.07
C ILE A 76 3.87 3.63 4.09
N LEU A 77 4.95 4.09 4.71
CA LEU A 77 4.93 5.16 5.71
C LEU A 77 4.35 6.47 5.15
N HIS A 78 4.68 6.81 3.91
CA HIS A 78 4.18 8.01 3.27
C HIS A 78 2.70 7.92 2.94
N ASN A 79 2.17 6.74 2.65
CA ASN A 79 0.80 6.58 2.15
C ASN A 79 -0.20 6.04 3.18
N ARG A 80 0.28 5.49 4.30
CA ARG A 80 -0.55 4.88 5.33
C ARG A 80 -1.63 5.83 5.87
N MET A 81 -2.82 5.31 6.14
CA MET A 81 -3.92 6.11 6.68
C MET A 81 -3.68 6.57 8.11
N SER A 82 -2.93 5.80 8.89
CA SER A 82 -2.53 6.18 10.26
C SER A 82 -1.78 7.52 10.34
N LYS A 83 -1.26 8.06 9.24
CA LYS A 83 -0.69 9.42 9.18
C LYS A 83 -1.73 10.54 9.23
N VAL A 84 -2.99 10.25 8.86
CA VAL A 84 -4.10 11.22 8.77
C VAL A 84 -4.78 11.41 10.12
N ILE A 85 -4.62 10.44 11.03
CA ILE A 85 -5.07 10.55 12.42
C ILE A 85 -4.10 11.49 13.15
N LYS A 86 -4.42 12.77 13.17
CA LYS A 86 -3.83 13.70 14.15
C LYS A 86 -4.44 13.41 15.51
N GLU A 87 -3.59 13.23 16.52
CA GLU A 87 -3.97 13.35 17.94
C GLU A 87 -4.64 14.70 18.22
#